data_AF-A0A2W6PBA0-F1
#
_entry.id   AF-A0A2W6PBA0-F1
#
_cell.length_a   1.000
_cell.length_b   1.000
_cell.length_c   1.000
_cell.angle_alpha   90.00
_cell.angle_beta   90.00
_cell.angle_gamma   90.00
#
_symmetry.space_group_name_H-M   'P 1'
#
loop_
_entity.id
_entity.type
_entity.pdbx_description
1 polymer ?
#
loop_
_entity_poly.entity_id
_entity_poly.type
_entity_poly.pdbx_seq_one_letter_code
_entity_poly.pdbx_strand_id
1 'polypeptide(L)'
;ISNGNWQSHIGRSPSLFVNAATWGLLFTGKLVSTHNEASLSRSLNRIIGKSGEPLIRKGVDMAMRLMGEQFVTGETIAEALANARKLEEKGFRYSYDMLGEAALTAADAQAYMVSYQQAIHAIGKASNGRGIYEGPGISIKLSALHPRYSRAQYDRVMEELYPRLKSLTLLARQYDIGINIDAEEADRLEISLDLLEKLCFEPELAG
;
A
#
# COMPACT_ATOMS: atom_id res chain seq x y z
N ILE A 1 -29.86 12.27 -1.97
CA ILE A 1 -29.79 11.10 -2.90
C ILE A 1 -31.16 10.71 -3.48
N SER A 2 -32.27 10.85 -2.75
CA SER A 2 -33.60 10.33 -3.13
C SER A 2 -34.36 11.05 -4.27
N ASN A 3 -33.92 12.22 -4.77
CA ASN A 3 -34.72 13.03 -5.71
C ASN A 3 -34.14 13.11 -7.13
N GLY A 4 -33.46 12.06 -7.61
CA GLY A 4 -33.08 11.94 -9.02
C GLY A 4 -32.02 12.92 -9.54
N ASN A 5 -31.61 13.91 -8.75
CA ASN A 5 -30.60 14.89 -9.13
C ASN A 5 -29.24 14.55 -8.51
N TRP A 6 -28.59 13.51 -9.02
CA TRP A 6 -27.27 13.06 -8.54
C TRP A 6 -26.12 13.90 -9.12
N GLN A 7 -26.33 14.53 -10.28
CA GLN A 7 -25.33 15.36 -10.96
C GLN A 7 -24.87 16.55 -10.11
N SER A 8 -25.77 17.14 -9.32
CA SER A 8 -25.44 18.24 -8.41
C SER A 8 -24.62 17.81 -7.19
N HIS A 9 -24.57 16.52 -6.87
CA HIS A 9 -23.79 15.98 -5.74
C HIS A 9 -22.42 15.40 -6.14
N ILE A 10 -22.12 15.29 -7.44
CA ILE A 10 -20.85 14.78 -7.98
C ILE A 10 -19.84 15.91 -8.25
N GLY A 11 -20.29 17.17 -8.36
CA GLY A 11 -19.47 18.33 -8.74
C GLY A 11 -18.49 18.87 -7.70
N ARG A 12 -18.17 18.14 -6.62
CA ARG A 12 -17.21 18.58 -5.58
C ARG A 12 -16.15 17.54 -5.18
N SER A 13 -16.08 16.41 -5.87
CA SER A 13 -15.10 15.34 -5.59
C SER A 13 -14.26 15.06 -6.85
N PRO A 14 -12.95 14.72 -6.75
CA PRO A 14 -12.18 14.32 -7.91
C PRO A 14 -12.87 13.08 -8.51
N SER A 15 -13.21 13.16 -9.80
CA SER A 15 -14.07 12.24 -10.56
C SER A 15 -14.17 10.79 -10.03
N LEU A 16 -15.40 10.32 -9.77
CA LEU A 16 -15.76 8.92 -9.46
C LEU A 16 -15.27 7.92 -10.52
N PHE A 17 -14.89 8.39 -11.71
CA PHE A 17 -14.44 7.58 -12.84
C PHE A 17 -12.92 7.45 -12.95
N VAL A 18 -12.13 8.12 -12.09
CA VAL A 18 -10.66 7.95 -12.07
C VAL A 18 -10.27 6.50 -11.79
N ASN A 19 -11.06 5.78 -10.98
CA ASN A 19 -10.85 4.37 -10.68
C ASN A 19 -11.66 3.41 -11.58
N ALA A 20 -12.32 3.89 -12.64
CA ALA A 20 -13.16 3.05 -13.50
C ALA A 20 -12.38 1.91 -14.18
N ALA A 21 -11.09 2.12 -14.48
CA ALA A 21 -10.22 1.06 -14.99
C ALA A 21 -9.98 -0.04 -13.94
N THR A 22 -9.76 0.35 -12.69
CA THR A 22 -9.62 -0.56 -11.53
C THR A 22 -10.90 -1.34 -11.30
N TRP A 23 -12.06 -0.68 -11.31
CA TRP A 23 -13.38 -1.34 -11.20
C TRP A 23 -13.68 -2.24 -12.41
N GLY A 24 -13.31 -1.82 -13.62
CA GLY A 24 -13.44 -2.62 -14.83
C GLY A 24 -12.66 -3.92 -14.75
N LEU A 25 -11.41 -3.88 -14.26
CA LEU A 25 -10.60 -5.06 -14.03
C LEU A 25 -11.22 -5.99 -12.97
N LEU A 26 -11.70 -5.42 -11.86
CA LEU A 26 -12.26 -6.16 -10.72
C LEU A 26 -13.55 -6.91 -11.08
N PHE A 27 -14.41 -6.32 -11.90
CA PHE A 27 -15.68 -6.94 -12.31
C PHE A 27 -15.62 -7.77 -13.60
N THR A 28 -14.70 -7.46 -14.52
CA THR A 28 -14.68 -8.08 -15.86
C THR A 28 -13.41 -8.87 -16.16
N GLY A 29 -12.39 -8.80 -15.31
CA GLY A 29 -11.08 -9.42 -15.53
C GLY A 29 -10.30 -8.81 -16.71
N LYS A 30 -10.74 -7.66 -17.24
CA LYS A 30 -10.12 -6.99 -18.39
C LYS A 30 -9.76 -5.55 -18.04
N LEU A 31 -8.53 -5.15 -18.39
CA LEU A 31 -8.07 -3.77 -18.34
C LEU A 31 -8.81 -2.97 -19.41
N VAL A 32 -9.74 -2.11 -18.97
CA VAL A 32 -10.50 -1.23 -19.88
C VAL A 32 -9.84 0.14 -19.87
N SER A 33 -9.27 0.54 -21.01
CA SER A 33 -8.75 1.90 -21.21
C SER A 33 -9.87 2.95 -21.09
N THR A 34 -9.55 4.07 -20.45
CA THR A 34 -10.42 5.20 -20.08
C THR A 34 -10.94 6.02 -21.27
N HIS A 35 -11.59 5.40 -22.25
CA HIS A 35 -12.12 6.10 -23.43
C HIS A 35 -13.64 5.96 -23.61
N ASN A 36 -14.39 5.60 -22.56
CA ASN A 36 -15.85 5.41 -22.70
C ASN A 36 -16.69 5.85 -21.49
N GLU A 37 -16.36 7.00 -20.88
CA GLU A 37 -17.13 7.58 -19.76
C GLU A 37 -18.63 7.76 -20.09
N ALA A 38 -18.95 8.10 -21.34
CA ALA A 38 -20.31 8.33 -21.81
C ALA A 38 -21.16 7.05 -21.92
N SER A 39 -20.53 5.87 -22.12
CA SER A 39 -21.24 4.58 -22.13
C SER A 39 -21.45 4.06 -20.70
N LEU A 40 -20.44 4.24 -19.84
CA LEU A 40 -20.51 3.85 -18.42
C LEU A 40 -21.63 4.61 -17.70
N SER A 41 -21.70 5.93 -17.92
CA SER A 41 -22.71 6.81 -17.34
C SER A 41 -24.14 6.44 -17.75
N ARG A 42 -24.35 6.04 -19.02
CA ARG A 42 -25.65 5.57 -19.52
C ARG A 42 -26.06 4.23 -18.92
N SER A 43 -25.12 3.30 -18.77
CA SER A 43 -25.37 2.00 -18.12
C SER A 43 -25.68 2.17 -16.63
N LEU A 44 -24.97 3.05 -15.92
CA LEU A 44 -25.24 3.36 -14.52
C LEU A 44 -26.65 3.96 -14.34
N ASN A 45 -27.01 4.96 -15.15
CA ASN A 45 -28.33 5.60 -15.09
C ASN A 45 -29.48 4.61 -15.37
N ARG A 46 -29.24 3.62 -16.23
CA ARG A 46 -30.22 2.57 -16.54
C ARG A 46 -30.42 1.59 -15.38
N ILE A 47 -29.36 1.29 -14.63
CA ILE A 47 -29.42 0.45 -13.42
C ILE A 47 -30.11 1.23 -12.29
N ILE A 48 -29.73 2.49 -12.07
CA ILE A 48 -30.32 3.38 -11.05
C ILE A 48 -31.82 3.57 -11.31
N GLY A 49 -32.21 3.79 -12.57
CA GLY A 49 -33.60 3.99 -12.97
C GLY A 49 -34.48 2.73 -12.91
N LYS A 50 -33.90 1.52 -12.86
CA LYS A 50 -34.65 0.25 -12.82
C LYS A 50 -34.59 -0.50 -11.49
N SER A 51 -33.62 -0.21 -10.62
CA SER A 51 -33.32 -1.08 -9.47
C SER A 51 -33.49 -0.45 -8.08
N GLY A 52 -33.78 0.85 -7.99
CA GLY A 52 -34.10 1.54 -6.72
C GLY A 52 -32.92 1.67 -5.74
N GLU A 53 -33.09 2.53 -4.73
CA GLU A 53 -32.08 2.81 -3.68
C GLU A 53 -31.51 1.56 -2.95
N PRO A 54 -32.31 0.52 -2.61
CA PRO A 54 -31.82 -0.62 -1.84
C PRO A 54 -30.74 -1.45 -2.57
N LEU A 55 -30.80 -1.51 -3.91
CA LEU A 55 -29.88 -2.31 -4.71
C LEU A 55 -28.55 -1.57 -4.92
N ILE A 56 -28.61 -0.23 -5.05
CA ILE A 56 -27.43 0.64 -5.07
C ILE A 56 -26.70 0.55 -3.72
N ARG A 57 -27.44 0.63 -2.60
CA ARG A 57 -26.87 0.53 -1.25
C ARG A 57 -26.14 -0.80 -1.05
N LYS A 58 -26.77 -1.93 -1.40
CA LYS A 58 -26.12 -3.26 -1.35
C LYS A 58 -24.88 -3.35 -2.24
N GLY A 59 -24.90 -2.73 -3.42
CA GLY A 59 -23.74 -2.68 -4.32
C GLY A 59 -22.56 -1.90 -3.72
N VAL A 60 -22.85 -0.76 -3.09
CA VAL A 60 -21.85 0.05 -2.37
C VAL A 60 -21.30 -0.70 -1.16
N ASP A 61 -22.16 -1.32 -0.34
CA ASP A 61 -21.74 -2.12 0.82
C ASP A 61 -20.82 -3.27 0.41
N MET A 62 -21.14 -3.95 -0.70
CA MET A 62 -20.30 -5.01 -1.25
C MET A 62 -18.98 -4.48 -1.79
N ALA A 63 -18.97 -3.33 -2.46
CA ALA A 63 -17.75 -2.69 -2.94
C ALA A 63 -16.83 -2.24 -1.78
N MET A 64 -17.41 -1.64 -0.73
CA MET A 64 -16.68 -1.26 0.48
C MET A 64 -16.09 -2.48 1.19
N ARG A 65 -16.86 -3.55 1.31
CA ARG A 65 -16.41 -4.80 1.93
C ARG A 65 -15.35 -5.52 1.10
N LEU A 66 -15.48 -5.53 -0.24
CA LEU A 66 -14.46 -6.08 -1.13
C LEU A 66 -13.15 -5.28 -1.00
N MET A 67 -13.20 -3.95 -1.04
CA MET A 67 -12.01 -3.11 -0.87
C MET A 67 -11.36 -3.30 0.52
N GLY A 68 -12.16 -3.39 1.58
CA GLY A 68 -11.66 -3.50 2.96
C GLY A 68 -11.26 -4.91 3.43
N GLU A 69 -11.81 -5.98 2.86
CA GLU A 69 -11.53 -7.37 3.28
C GLU A 69 -10.71 -8.18 2.27
N GLN A 70 -10.78 -7.89 0.96
CA GLN A 70 -10.06 -8.68 -0.07
C GLN A 70 -8.75 -8.05 -0.55
N PHE A 71 -8.63 -6.72 -0.52
CA PHE A 71 -7.44 -6.02 -1.03
C PHE A 71 -6.48 -5.59 0.07
N VAL A 72 -7.00 -5.31 1.26
CA VAL A 72 -6.20 -4.94 2.43
C VAL A 72 -6.60 -5.80 3.62
N THR A 73 -5.65 -6.11 4.50
CA THR A 73 -5.93 -6.87 5.74
C THR A 73 -6.59 -5.97 6.80
N GLY A 74 -6.47 -4.65 6.66
CA GLY A 74 -7.13 -3.62 7.47
C GLY A 74 -6.82 -2.23 6.88
N GLU A 75 -7.60 -1.21 7.22
CA GLU A 75 -7.35 0.17 6.74
C GLU A 75 -6.11 0.77 7.43
N THR A 76 -5.86 0.34 8.66
CA THR A 76 -4.68 0.73 9.44
C THR A 76 -3.85 -0.49 9.82
N ILE A 77 -2.57 -0.28 10.16
CA ILE A 77 -1.70 -1.37 10.65
C ILE A 77 -2.26 -2.02 11.93
N ALA A 78 -2.93 -1.25 12.79
CA ALA A 78 -3.55 -1.77 14.01
C ALA A 78 -4.71 -2.74 13.70
N GLU A 79 -5.55 -2.38 12.73
CA GLU A 79 -6.63 -3.27 12.26
C GLU A 79 -6.08 -4.51 11.55
N ALA A 80 -5.07 -4.32 10.70
CA ALA A 80 -4.43 -5.43 9.98
C ALA A 80 -3.79 -6.45 10.95
N LEU A 81 -3.16 -5.97 12.03
CA LEU A 81 -2.64 -6.82 13.11
C LEU A 81 -3.75 -7.53 13.88
N ALA A 82 -4.87 -6.86 14.16
CA ALA A 82 -6.01 -7.48 14.84
C ALA A 82 -6.64 -8.60 13.99
N ASN A 83 -6.80 -8.35 12.68
CA ASN A 83 -7.39 -9.29 11.74
C ASN A 83 -6.50 -10.51 11.47
N ALA A 84 -5.17 -10.35 11.53
CA ALA A 84 -4.19 -11.42 11.30
C ALA A 84 -4.22 -12.53 12.38
N ARG A 85 -4.60 -12.22 13.63
CA ARG A 85 -4.51 -13.14 14.79
C ARG A 85 -5.14 -14.52 14.52
N LYS A 86 -6.30 -14.55 13.88
CA LYS A 86 -7.04 -15.79 13.60
C LYS A 86 -6.27 -16.75 12.68
N LEU A 87 -5.45 -16.23 11.77
CA LEU A 87 -4.62 -17.04 10.89
C LEU A 87 -3.24 -17.31 11.51
N GLU A 88 -2.71 -16.39 12.34
CA GLU A 88 -1.51 -16.65 13.14
C GLU A 88 -1.68 -17.85 14.09
N GLU A 89 -2.84 -17.98 14.73
CA GLU A 89 -3.22 -19.14 15.56
C GLU A 89 -3.21 -20.47 14.80
N LYS A 90 -3.32 -20.43 13.47
CA LYS A 90 -3.24 -21.59 12.58
C LYS A 90 -1.83 -21.82 12.02
N GLY A 91 -0.85 -21.02 12.44
CA GLY A 91 0.53 -21.12 11.98
C GLY A 91 0.91 -20.20 10.81
N PHE A 92 0.01 -19.33 10.32
CA PHE A 92 0.40 -18.35 9.29
C PHE A 92 1.27 -17.24 9.88
N ARG A 93 2.12 -16.64 9.04
CA ARG A 93 2.97 -15.50 9.37
C ARG A 93 2.73 -14.41 8.33
N TYR A 94 2.96 -13.16 8.73
CA TYR A 94 2.62 -12.00 7.92
C TYR A 94 3.84 -11.11 7.68
N SER A 95 3.97 -10.60 6.45
CA SER A 95 4.74 -9.40 6.15
C SER A 95 3.75 -8.33 5.68
N TYR A 96 3.77 -7.16 6.31
CA TYR A 96 2.83 -6.09 6.00
C TYR A 96 3.39 -5.18 4.89
N ASP A 97 2.65 -5.07 3.78
CA ASP A 97 2.89 -4.05 2.74
C ASP A 97 2.05 -2.80 3.06
N MET A 98 2.71 -1.66 3.21
CA MET A 98 2.09 -0.38 3.54
C MET A 98 1.57 0.39 2.32
N LEU A 99 1.63 -0.20 1.12
CA LEU A 99 1.11 0.33 -0.15
C LEU A 99 1.73 1.67 -0.59
N GLY A 100 2.84 2.09 0.04
CA GLY A 100 3.60 3.26 -0.38
C GLY A 100 4.56 2.91 -1.51
N GLU A 101 4.50 3.64 -2.62
CA GLU A 101 5.40 3.50 -3.76
C GLU A 101 5.56 4.84 -4.49
N ALA A 102 6.65 4.98 -5.26
CA ALA A 102 6.88 6.07 -6.20
C ALA A 102 6.64 7.48 -5.62
N ALA A 103 7.36 7.84 -4.56
CA ALA A 103 7.34 9.21 -4.06
C ALA A 103 7.69 10.19 -5.20
N LEU A 104 6.89 11.26 -5.35
CA LEU A 104 7.14 12.28 -6.39
C LEU A 104 7.82 13.50 -5.79
N THR A 105 7.61 13.74 -4.49
CA THR A 105 8.17 14.86 -3.75
C THR A 105 8.91 14.42 -2.50
N ALA A 106 9.72 15.32 -1.93
CA ALA A 106 10.35 15.09 -0.63
C ALA A 106 9.31 14.94 0.49
N ALA A 107 8.16 15.62 0.38
CA ALA A 107 7.07 15.51 1.34
C ALA A 107 6.42 14.12 1.30
N ASP A 108 6.20 13.55 0.10
CA ASP A 108 5.69 12.18 -0.04
C ASP A 108 6.65 11.19 0.60
N ALA A 109 7.94 11.30 0.28
CA ALA A 109 8.96 10.43 0.85
C ALA A 109 9.03 10.52 2.38
N GLN A 110 8.84 11.72 2.94
CA GLN A 110 8.77 11.91 4.39
C GLN A 110 7.49 11.30 4.99
N ALA A 111 6.35 11.41 4.30
CA ALA A 111 5.09 10.81 4.75
C ALA A 111 5.19 9.28 4.76
N TYR A 112 5.76 8.67 3.71
CA TYR A 112 6.02 7.23 3.66
C TYR A 112 7.00 6.78 4.73
N MET A 113 8.07 7.55 4.96
CA MET A 113 9.02 7.28 6.05
C MET A 113 8.33 7.20 7.42
N VAL A 114 7.45 8.16 7.73
CA VAL A 114 6.68 8.18 8.98
C VAL A 114 5.72 6.98 9.05
N SER A 115 5.05 6.65 7.94
CA SER A 115 4.16 5.49 7.85
C SER A 115 4.91 4.19 8.16
N TYR A 116 6.09 3.97 7.56
CA TYR A 116 6.92 2.81 7.84
C TYR A 116 7.41 2.76 9.30
N GLN A 117 7.84 3.89 9.88
CA GLN A 117 8.24 3.95 11.29
C GLN A 117 7.09 3.55 12.23
N GLN A 118 5.90 4.10 11.99
CA GLN A 118 4.70 3.78 12.78
C GLN A 118 4.33 2.30 12.63
N ALA A 119 4.40 1.76 11.41
CA ALA A 119 4.15 0.35 11.15
C ALA A 119 5.16 -0.55 11.87
N ILE A 120 6.46 -0.28 11.77
CA ILE A 120 7.51 -1.04 12.46
C ILE A 120 7.28 -1.04 13.97
N HIS A 121 6.95 0.11 14.57
CA HIS A 121 6.62 0.16 16.00
C HIS A 121 5.39 -0.69 16.37
N ALA A 122 4.34 -0.66 15.55
CA ALA A 122 3.13 -1.43 15.80
C ALA A 122 3.38 -2.95 15.64
N ILE A 123 4.04 -3.34 14.55
CA ILE A 123 4.41 -4.72 14.22
C ILE A 123 5.36 -5.27 15.28
N GLY A 124 6.40 -4.51 15.65
CA GLY A 124 7.36 -4.91 16.67
C GLY A 124 6.74 -5.16 18.04
N LYS A 125 5.82 -4.28 18.48
CA LYS A 125 5.05 -4.49 19.72
C LYS A 125 4.16 -5.74 19.64
N ALA A 126 3.54 -5.98 18.48
CA ALA A 126 2.67 -7.15 18.27
C ALA A 126 3.47 -8.46 18.06
N SER A 127 4.72 -8.36 17.60
CA SER A 127 5.64 -9.49 17.49
C SER A 127 5.97 -10.04 18.88
N ASN A 128 6.18 -9.16 19.87
CA ASN A 128 6.43 -9.53 21.27
C ASN A 128 7.59 -10.54 21.41
N GLY A 129 8.69 -10.32 20.68
CA GLY A 129 9.89 -11.16 20.73
C GLY A 129 9.76 -12.53 20.06
N ARG A 130 8.76 -12.73 19.19
CA ARG A 130 8.65 -13.96 18.37
C ARG A 130 9.75 -14.09 17.31
N GLY A 131 10.55 -13.05 17.11
CA GLY A 131 11.65 -13.02 16.16
C GLY A 131 11.22 -12.99 14.70
N ILE A 132 12.19 -13.05 13.80
CA ILE A 132 11.98 -12.86 12.35
C ILE A 132 11.22 -13.99 11.64
N TYR A 133 11.13 -15.17 12.25
CA TYR A 133 10.49 -16.35 11.64
C TYR A 133 9.05 -16.54 12.11
N GLU A 134 8.82 -16.45 13.44
CA GLU A 134 7.51 -16.68 14.05
C GLU A 134 6.72 -15.38 14.29
N GLY A 135 7.41 -14.24 14.25
CA GLY A 135 6.83 -12.92 14.32
C GLY A 135 6.43 -12.36 12.95
N PRO A 136 5.58 -11.33 12.93
CA PRO A 136 5.31 -10.56 11.72
C PRO A 136 6.51 -9.68 11.34
N GLY A 137 6.62 -9.40 10.04
CA GLY A 137 7.58 -8.47 9.46
C GLY A 137 6.91 -7.36 8.65
N ILE A 138 7.73 -6.56 7.97
CA ILE A 138 7.28 -5.48 7.08
C ILE A 138 7.96 -5.58 5.72
N SER A 139 7.25 -5.18 4.67
CA SER A 139 7.78 -4.98 3.32
C SER A 139 7.85 -3.48 3.00
N ILE A 140 8.97 -3.03 2.45
CA ILE A 140 9.21 -1.64 2.07
C ILE A 140 9.62 -1.54 0.60
N LYS A 141 9.27 -0.43 -0.05
CA LYS A 141 9.70 -0.11 -1.42
C LYS A 141 10.66 1.08 -1.38
N LEU A 142 11.79 1.00 -2.07
CA LEU A 142 12.81 2.05 -2.01
C LEU A 142 12.34 3.32 -2.75
N SER A 143 11.54 3.18 -3.81
CA SER A 143 10.92 4.31 -4.49
C SER A 143 10.00 5.16 -3.61
N ALA A 144 9.44 4.59 -2.54
CA ALA A 144 8.66 5.34 -1.55
C ALA A 144 9.55 6.23 -0.66
N LEU A 145 10.82 5.90 -0.49
CA LEU A 145 11.72 6.58 0.44
C LEU A 145 12.51 7.73 -0.18
N HIS A 146 12.46 7.90 -1.51
CA HIS A 146 13.18 8.97 -2.17
C HIS A 146 12.55 9.36 -3.51
N PRO A 147 12.30 10.67 -3.77
CA PRO A 147 11.56 11.09 -4.96
C PRO A 147 12.30 10.84 -6.27
N ARG A 148 13.61 10.60 -6.19
CA ARG A 148 14.49 10.39 -7.34
C ARG A 148 15.29 9.09 -7.19
N TYR A 149 14.64 8.02 -6.77
CA TYR A 149 15.24 6.68 -6.72
C TYR A 149 15.48 6.16 -8.14
N SER A 150 16.67 6.43 -8.68
CA SER A 150 17.13 5.96 -9.99
C SER A 150 18.65 5.97 -10.10
N ARG A 151 19.21 5.16 -11.01
CA ARG A 151 20.66 5.06 -11.23
C ARG A 151 21.32 6.40 -11.60
N ALA A 152 20.60 7.27 -12.31
CA ALA A 152 21.08 8.60 -12.71
C ALA A 152 21.21 9.59 -11.54
N GLN A 153 20.73 9.23 -10.34
CA GLN A 153 20.80 10.05 -9.13
C GLN A 153 21.51 9.28 -8.01
N TYR A 154 22.48 8.45 -8.38
CA TYR A 154 23.18 7.54 -7.49
C TYR A 154 23.70 8.18 -6.21
N ASP A 155 24.46 9.27 -6.33
CA ASP A 155 25.05 9.95 -5.17
C ASP A 155 23.97 10.41 -4.18
N ARG A 156 22.88 10.97 -4.71
CA ARG A 156 21.72 11.36 -3.89
C ARG A 156 21.03 10.17 -3.24
N VAL A 157 20.93 9.04 -3.93
CA VAL A 157 20.38 7.81 -3.33
C VAL A 157 21.28 7.34 -2.17
N MET A 158 22.60 7.34 -2.35
CA MET A 158 23.54 6.93 -1.31
C MET A 158 23.63 7.93 -0.14
N GLU A 159 23.42 9.23 -0.39
CA GLU A 159 23.49 10.28 0.64
C GLU A 159 22.15 10.54 1.34
N GLU A 160 21.02 10.40 0.63
CA GLU A 160 19.68 10.79 1.12
C GLU A 160 18.79 9.57 1.42
N LEU A 161 18.72 8.59 0.52
CA LEU A 161 17.87 7.40 0.67
C LEU A 161 18.50 6.41 1.65
N TYR A 162 19.79 6.10 1.48
CA TYR A 162 20.47 5.10 2.30
C TYR A 162 20.35 5.36 3.81
N PRO A 163 20.55 6.58 4.35
CA PRO A 163 20.37 6.82 5.78
C PRO A 163 18.94 6.55 6.26
N ARG A 164 17.92 6.79 5.41
CA ARG A 164 16.51 6.48 5.71
C ARG A 164 16.32 4.97 5.79
N LEU A 165 16.78 4.23 4.79
CA LEU A 165 16.75 2.78 4.78
C LEU A 165 17.42 2.20 6.03
N LYS A 166 18.67 2.60 6.31
CA LYS A 166 19.41 2.17 7.49
C LYS A 166 18.65 2.44 8.78
N SER A 167 18.02 3.61 8.92
CA SER A 167 17.25 3.95 10.11
C SER A 167 16.01 3.08 10.31
N LEU A 168 15.31 2.68 9.23
CA LEU A 168 14.20 1.73 9.31
C LEU A 168 14.70 0.32 9.70
N THR A 169 15.81 -0.12 9.12
CA THR A 169 16.41 -1.42 9.43
C THR A 169 16.89 -1.50 10.87
N LEU A 170 17.53 -0.45 11.39
CA LEU A 170 17.91 -0.36 12.80
C LEU A 170 16.68 -0.40 13.72
N LEU A 171 15.58 0.25 13.33
CA LEU A 171 14.34 0.21 14.08
C LEU A 171 13.71 -1.19 14.07
N ALA A 172 13.68 -1.87 12.93
CA ALA A 172 13.21 -3.25 12.81
C ALA A 172 14.05 -4.21 13.67
N ARG A 173 15.38 -4.02 13.65
CA ARG A 173 16.33 -4.77 14.49
C ARG A 173 16.04 -4.62 15.98
N GLN A 174 15.68 -3.42 16.46
CA GLN A 174 15.34 -3.21 17.88
C GLN A 174 14.15 -4.07 18.35
N TYR A 175 13.28 -4.48 17.42
CA TYR A 175 12.13 -5.33 17.70
C TYR A 175 12.33 -6.79 17.30
N ASP A 176 13.48 -7.14 16.71
CA ASP A 176 13.75 -8.45 16.12
C ASP A 176 12.65 -8.89 15.13
N ILE A 177 12.27 -7.99 14.21
CA ILE A 177 11.30 -8.26 13.14
C ILE A 177 11.94 -8.23 11.76
N GLY A 178 11.40 -9.03 10.85
CA GLY A 178 11.84 -9.05 9.45
C GLY A 178 11.53 -7.73 8.75
N ILE A 179 12.48 -7.25 7.94
CA ILE A 179 12.30 -6.16 6.99
C ILE A 179 12.68 -6.64 5.60
N ASN A 180 11.73 -6.58 4.68
CA ASN A 180 11.90 -7.01 3.30
C ASN A 180 11.97 -5.78 2.40
N ILE A 181 12.99 -5.71 1.56
CA ILE A 181 13.08 -4.71 0.49
C ILE A 181 12.45 -5.33 -0.75
N ASP A 182 11.32 -4.79 -1.17
CA ASP A 182 10.61 -5.26 -2.36
C ASP A 182 11.43 -4.96 -3.62
N ALA A 183 11.43 -5.90 -4.56
CA ALA A 183 11.97 -5.67 -5.89
C ALA A 183 11.01 -4.80 -6.71
N GLU A 184 11.56 -3.82 -7.43
CA GLU A 184 10.80 -2.87 -8.24
C GLU A 184 11.15 -3.08 -9.73
N GLU A 185 11.20 -2.02 -10.54
CA GLU A 185 11.55 -2.12 -11.95
C GLU A 185 12.99 -2.62 -12.18
N ALA A 186 13.22 -3.28 -13.32
CA ALA A 186 14.50 -3.95 -13.60
C ALA A 186 15.71 -2.99 -13.63
N ASP A 187 15.52 -1.73 -14.01
CA ASP A 187 16.57 -0.70 -14.02
C ASP A 187 16.97 -0.22 -12.61
N ARG A 188 16.20 -0.60 -11.59
CA ARG A 188 16.47 -0.35 -10.17
C ARG A 188 17.13 -1.53 -9.45
N LEU A 189 17.30 -2.68 -10.12
CA LEU A 189 17.90 -3.87 -9.51
C LEU A 189 19.34 -3.60 -9.02
N GLU A 190 20.21 -3.07 -9.88
CA GLU A 190 21.62 -2.88 -9.50
C GLU A 190 21.79 -1.88 -8.35
N ILE A 191 21.05 -0.77 -8.37
CA ILE A 191 21.13 0.23 -7.29
C ILE A 191 20.51 -0.27 -5.98
N SER A 192 19.53 -1.18 -6.01
CA SER A 192 19.01 -1.81 -4.79
C SER A 192 20.02 -2.77 -4.17
N LEU A 193 20.81 -3.46 -4.99
CA LEU A 193 21.89 -4.33 -4.53
C LEU A 193 23.02 -3.54 -3.87
N ASP A 194 23.40 -2.38 -4.41
CA ASP A 194 24.40 -1.50 -3.78
C ASP A 194 23.95 -1.04 -2.39
N LEU A 195 22.66 -0.71 -2.23
CA LEU A 195 22.06 -0.33 -0.94
C LEU A 195 22.05 -1.52 0.03
N LEU A 196 21.68 -2.71 -0.45
CA LEU A 196 21.66 -3.93 0.35
C LEU A 196 23.06 -4.33 0.81
N GLU A 197 24.05 -4.31 -0.09
CA GLU A 197 25.45 -4.61 0.23
C GLU A 197 25.93 -3.70 1.36
N LYS A 198 25.74 -2.39 1.19
CA LYS A 198 26.13 -1.40 2.20
C LYS A 198 25.46 -1.67 3.55
N LEU A 199 24.16 -2.00 3.54
CA LEU A 199 23.38 -2.31 4.73
C LEU A 199 23.88 -3.58 5.45
N CYS A 200 24.17 -4.65 4.71
CA CYS A 200 24.68 -5.92 5.25
C CYS A 200 26.05 -5.78 5.93
N PHE A 201 26.83 -4.78 5.54
CA PHE A 201 28.14 -4.49 6.15
C PHE A 201 28.09 -3.42 7.25
N GLU A 202 26.92 -2.93 7.65
CA GLU A 202 26.79 -2.01 8.78
C GLU A 202 27.05 -2.73 10.12
N PRO A 203 28.05 -2.31 10.92
CA PRO A 203 28.34 -2.94 12.21
C PRO A 203 27.18 -2.88 13.19
N GLU A 204 26.37 -1.83 13.13
CA GLU A 204 25.19 -1.63 13.98
C GLU A 204 24.09 -2.69 13.73
N LEU A 205 24.13 -3.36 12.57
CA LEU A 205 23.21 -4.42 12.16
C LEU A 205 23.77 -5.83 12.34
N ALA A 206 24.95 -5.98 12.94
CA ALA A 206 25.58 -7.29 13.14
C ALA A 206 24.90 -8.13 14.24
N GLY A 207 24.61 -9.40 13.95
CA GLY A 207 23.93 -10.35 14.85
C GLY A 207 22.43 -10.44 14.59
#